data_AF-L0HEZ9-F1
#
_entry.id   AF-L0HEZ9-F1
#
_cell.length_a   1.000
_cell.length_b   1.000
_cell.length_c   1.000
_cell.angle_alpha   90.00
_cell.angle_beta   90.00
_cell.angle_gamma   90.00
#
_symmetry.space_group_name_H-M   'P 1'
#
loop_
_entity.id
_entity.type
_entity.pdbx_description
1 polymer ?
#
loop_
_entity_poly.entity_id
_entity_poly.type
_entity_poly.pdbx_seq_one_letter_code
_entity_poly.pdbx_strand_id
1 'polypeptide(L)'
;MTGQTQLFTFEHDAGRLELLIRIVYWILIAIVLWIYGIITAICLIIQWIHILILGRRNESLSNFVKGYLEYYVHVMGYVYFMTDKRPDILPVPVKIYEEL
;
A
#
# COMPACT_ATOMS: atom_id res chain seq x y z
N MET A 1 12.56 -15.30 -15.69
CA MET A 1 11.61 -14.38 -16.36
C MET A 1 10.72 -13.78 -15.29
N THR A 2 11.08 -12.62 -14.77
CA THR A 2 10.31 -11.97 -13.69
C THR A 2 9.03 -11.43 -14.31
N GLY A 3 7.96 -12.24 -14.27
CA GLY A 3 6.64 -11.85 -14.81
C GLY A 3 6.09 -10.69 -14.00
N GLN A 4 6.26 -9.48 -14.52
CA GLN A 4 5.62 -8.29 -13.96
C GLN A 4 4.12 -8.43 -14.19
N THR A 5 3.36 -8.60 -13.11
CA THR A 5 1.90 -8.70 -13.19
C THR A 5 1.34 -7.31 -12.90
N GLN A 6 0.58 -6.74 -13.85
CA GLN A 6 -0.12 -5.49 -13.60
C GLN A 6 -1.12 -5.68 -12.46
N LEU A 7 -1.08 -4.80 -11.46
CA LEU A 7 -1.95 -4.86 -10.29
C LEU A 7 -3.40 -4.50 -10.61
N PHE A 8 -3.66 -3.73 -11.68
CA PHE A 8 -4.96 -3.20 -12.04
C PHE A 8 -5.37 -3.67 -13.44
N THR A 9 -5.53 -4.97 -13.61
CA THR A 9 -6.15 -5.53 -14.81
C THR A 9 -7.64 -5.74 -14.57
N PHE A 10 -8.45 -5.54 -15.60
CA PHE A 10 -9.86 -5.89 -15.50
C PHE A 10 -10.01 -7.42 -15.44
N GLU A 11 -10.60 -7.92 -14.36
CA GLU A 11 -10.94 -9.32 -14.17
C GLU A 11 -12.44 -9.50 -14.35
N HIS A 12 -12.85 -10.43 -15.22
CA HIS A 12 -14.27 -10.62 -15.57
C HIS A 12 -15.04 -11.41 -14.50
N ASP A 13 -14.34 -12.32 -13.82
CA ASP A 13 -14.89 -13.16 -12.76
C ASP A 13 -14.88 -12.39 -11.44
N ALA A 14 -16.03 -12.36 -10.76
CA ALA A 14 -16.18 -11.75 -9.45
C ALA A 14 -16.97 -12.66 -8.49
N GLY A 15 -16.35 -13.00 -7.35
CA GLY A 15 -16.96 -13.88 -6.36
C GLY A 15 -17.95 -13.16 -5.44
N ARG A 16 -19.25 -13.53 -5.49
CA ARG A 16 -20.27 -12.94 -4.59
C ARG A 16 -19.96 -13.15 -3.09
N LEU A 17 -19.37 -14.29 -2.74
CA LEU A 17 -18.94 -14.59 -1.37
C LEU A 17 -17.77 -13.72 -0.92
N GLU A 18 -16.84 -13.42 -1.83
CA GLU A 18 -15.70 -12.56 -1.54
C GLU A 18 -16.17 -11.14 -1.20
N LEU A 19 -17.22 -10.66 -1.88
CA LEU A 19 -17.82 -9.35 -1.59
C LEU A 19 -18.33 -9.24 -0.15
N LEU A 20 -18.89 -10.32 0.41
CA LEU A 20 -19.35 -10.35 1.82
C LEU A 20 -18.18 -10.43 2.80
N ILE A 21 -17.19 -11.28 2.51
CA ILE A 21 -15.98 -11.42 3.35
C ILE A 21 -15.20 -10.10 3.38
N ARG A 22 -15.15 -9.39 2.26
CA ARG A 22 -14.48 -8.11 2.08
C ARG A 22 -14.94 -7.07 3.10
N ILE A 23 -16.21 -7.04 3.48
CA ILE A 23 -16.75 -6.10 4.48
C ILE A 23 -16.04 -6.25 5.83
N VAL A 24 -15.93 -7.49 6.32
CA VAL A 24 -15.24 -7.77 7.59
C VAL A 24 -13.74 -7.56 7.45
N TYR A 25 -13.17 -7.99 6.32
CA TYR A 25 -11.74 -7.85 6.05
C TYR A 25 -11.30 -6.39 5.97
N TRP A 26 -12.16 -5.51 5.47
CA TRP A 26 -11.92 -4.07 5.37
C TRP A 26 -11.65 -3.44 6.73
N ILE A 27 -12.38 -3.85 7.77
CA ILE A 27 -12.22 -3.32 9.13
C ILE A 27 -10.83 -3.66 9.67
N LEU A 28 -10.38 -4.91 9.47
CA LEU A 28 -9.06 -5.36 9.93
C LEU A 28 -7.94 -4.59 9.23
N ILE A 29 -8.01 -4.49 7.90
CA ILE A 29 -7.05 -3.74 7.10
C ILE A 29 -7.05 -2.26 7.47
N ALA A 30 -8.21 -1.66 7.68
CA ALA A 30 -8.33 -0.24 7.99
C ALA A 30 -7.58 0.10 9.29
N ILE A 31 -7.65 -0.76 10.31
CA ILE A 31 -6.91 -0.59 11.56
C ILE A 31 -5.40 -0.62 11.31
N VAL A 32 -4.92 -1.59 10.52
CA VAL A 32 -3.50 -1.71 10.16
C VAL A 32 -3.04 -0.46 9.40
N LEU A 33 -3.73 -0.10 8.32
CA LEU A 33 -3.40 1.08 7.52
C LEU A 33 -3.42 2.36 8.36
N TRP A 34 -4.35 2.48 9.30
CA TRP A 34 -4.43 3.64 10.17
C TRP A 34 -3.20 3.77 11.09
N ILE A 35 -2.78 2.66 11.73
CA ILE A 35 -1.59 2.64 12.60
C ILE A 35 -0.33 2.99 11.78
N TYR A 36 -0.09 2.29 10.67
CA TYR A 36 1.07 2.55 9.83
C TYR A 36 1.00 3.94 9.17
N GLY A 37 -0.20 4.45 8.89
CA GLY A 37 -0.44 5.77 8.36
C GLY A 37 -0.04 6.88 9.33
N ILE A 38 -0.32 6.72 10.63
CA ILE A 38 0.15 7.64 11.68
C ILE A 38 1.67 7.66 11.72
N ILE A 39 2.32 6.49 11.73
CA ILE A 39 3.79 6.41 11.76
C ILE A 39 4.37 7.07 10.49
N THR A 40 3.78 6.80 9.34
CA THR A 40 4.18 7.39 8.05
C THR A 40 4.03 8.91 8.06
N ALA A 41 2.95 9.44 8.61
CA ALA A 41 2.74 10.88 8.74
C ALA A 41 3.83 11.53 9.61
N ILE A 42 4.19 10.90 10.73
CA ILE A 42 5.30 11.36 11.58
C ILE A 42 6.62 11.32 10.79
N CYS A 43 6.90 10.23 10.07
CA CYS A 43 8.10 10.13 9.22
C CYS A 43 8.15 11.22 8.16
N LEU A 44 7.01 11.56 7.54
CA LEU A 44 6.91 12.63 6.54
C LEU A 44 7.17 14.01 7.15
N ILE A 45 6.63 14.30 8.34
CA ILE A 45 6.89 15.56 9.05
C ILE A 45 8.38 15.69 9.39
N ILE A 46 8.99 14.63 9.95
CA ILE A 46 10.43 14.62 10.25
C ILE A 46 11.24 14.78 8.96
N GLN A 47 10.86 14.07 7.89
CA GLN A 47 11.54 14.13 6.61
C GLN A 47 11.47 15.53 6.00
N TRP A 48 10.33 16.21 6.12
CA TRP A 48 10.13 17.58 5.66
C TRP A 48 11.07 18.55 6.38
N ILE A 49 11.13 18.51 7.71
CA ILE A 49 12.06 19.32 8.51
C ILE A 49 13.52 19.00 8.11
N HIS A 50 13.85 17.71 7.96
CA HIS A 50 15.18 17.27 7.56
C HIS A 50 15.59 17.82 6.19
N ILE A 51 14.68 17.86 5.21
CA ILE A 51 14.95 18.42 3.88
C ILE A 51 15.15 19.94 3.97
N LEU A 52 14.33 20.65 4.74
CA LEU A 52 14.46 22.10 4.89
C LEU A 52 15.81 22.50 5.48
N ILE A 53 16.33 21.72 6.44
CA ILE A 53 17.59 22.04 7.12
C ILE A 53 18.81 21.53 6.33
N LEU A 54 18.79 20.29 5.83
CA LEU A 54 19.96 19.65 5.20
C LEU A 54 19.95 19.69 3.67
N GLY A 55 18.84 20.07 3.03
CA GLY A 55 18.70 20.06 1.57
C GLY A 55 18.70 18.66 0.94
N ARG A 56 18.58 17.59 1.74
CA ARG A 56 18.57 16.20 1.26
C ARG A 56 17.59 15.31 2.02
N ARG A 57 17.13 14.25 1.35
CA ARG A 57 16.27 13.23 1.95
C ARG A 57 17.05 12.29 2.85
N ASN A 58 16.38 11.74 3.86
CA ASN A 58 16.90 10.68 4.71
C ASN A 58 16.45 9.34 4.12
N GLU A 59 17.40 8.42 3.94
CA GLU A 59 17.13 7.13 3.31
C GLU A 59 16.20 6.25 4.17
N SER A 60 16.41 6.21 5.49
CA SER A 60 15.60 5.38 6.39
C SER A 60 14.13 5.82 6.42
N LEU A 61 13.89 7.13 6.56
CA LEU A 61 12.53 7.70 6.52
C LEU A 61 11.88 7.44 5.16
N SER A 62 12.64 7.63 4.08
CA SER A 62 12.15 7.38 2.73
C SER A 62 11.80 5.91 2.49
N ASN A 63 12.60 4.98 3.01
CA ASN A 63 12.36 3.54 2.88
C ASN A 63 11.13 3.10 3.68
N PHE A 64 10.89 3.66 4.86
CA PHE A 64 9.67 3.38 5.63
C PHE A 64 8.41 3.88 4.90
N VAL A 65 8.42 5.14 4.46
CA VAL A 65 7.31 5.74 3.71
C VAL A 65 7.05 4.97 2.41
N LYS A 66 8.12 4.56 1.71
CA LYS A 66 8.03 3.71 0.53
C LYS A 66 7.30 2.41 0.84
N GLY A 67 7.74 1.66 1.87
CA GLY A 67 7.11 0.40 2.24
C GLY A 67 5.62 0.54 2.61
N TYR A 68 5.26 1.62 3.30
CA TYR A 68 3.85 1.95 3.55
C TYR A 68 3.08 2.21 2.26
N LEU A 69 3.62 2.99 1.33
CA LEU A 69 2.96 3.32 0.07
C LEU A 69 2.78 2.08 -0.82
N GLU A 70 3.81 1.23 -0.91
CA GLU A 70 3.77 -0.05 -1.60
C GLU A 70 2.64 -0.95 -1.05
N TYR A 71 2.54 -1.07 0.28
CA TYR A 71 1.47 -1.81 0.93
C TYR A 71 0.09 -1.18 0.71
N TYR A 72 -0.01 0.14 0.83
CA TYR A 72 -1.25 0.89 0.65
C TYR A 72 -1.83 0.67 -0.75
N VAL A 73 -1.02 0.78 -1.80
CA VAL A 73 -1.45 0.55 -3.19
C VAL A 73 -1.93 -0.88 -3.40
N HIS A 74 -1.22 -1.87 -2.83
CA HIS A 74 -1.62 -3.27 -2.89
C HIS A 74 -3.00 -3.51 -2.25
N VAL A 75 -3.22 -2.94 -1.07
CA VAL A 75 -4.51 -2.99 -0.37
C VAL A 75 -5.60 -2.28 -1.16
N MET A 76 -5.31 -1.12 -1.74
CA MET A 76 -6.29 -0.34 -2.49
C MET A 76 -6.82 -1.08 -3.73
N GLY A 77 -6.01 -1.91 -4.38
CA GLY A 77 -6.51 -2.79 -5.44
C GLY A 77 -7.64 -3.70 -4.97
N TYR A 78 -7.52 -4.26 -3.77
CA TYR A 78 -8.60 -5.03 -3.14
C TYR A 78 -9.76 -4.11 -2.75
N VAL A 79 -9.52 -3.02 -2.05
CA VAL A 79 -10.58 -2.09 -1.62
C VAL A 79 -11.47 -1.61 -2.78
N TYR A 80 -10.87 -1.26 -3.91
CA TYR A 80 -11.56 -0.70 -5.07
C TYR A 80 -12.04 -1.76 -6.08
N PHE A 81 -12.14 -3.02 -5.68
CA PHE A 81 -12.63 -4.11 -6.53
C PHE A 81 -11.83 -4.32 -7.82
N MET A 82 -10.55 -3.99 -7.82
CA MET A 82 -9.64 -4.30 -8.94
C MET A 82 -9.14 -5.75 -8.87
N THR A 83 -9.26 -6.40 -7.72
CA THR A 83 -8.90 -7.82 -7.54
C THR A 83 -9.74 -8.49 -6.45
N ASP A 84 -10.03 -9.78 -6.64
CA ASP A 84 -10.56 -10.68 -5.62
C ASP A 84 -9.46 -11.33 -4.76
N LYS A 85 -8.18 -11.16 -5.12
CA LYS A 85 -7.07 -11.66 -4.32
C LYS A 85 -6.92 -10.81 -3.06
N ARG A 86 -7.14 -11.45 -1.90
CA ARG A 86 -6.92 -10.82 -0.58
C ARG A 86 -5.45 -10.43 -0.40
N PRO A 87 -5.16 -9.18 0.00
CA PRO A 87 -3.80 -8.78 0.40
C PRO A 87 -3.46 -9.39 1.76
N ASP A 88 -2.18 -9.51 2.09
CA ASP A 88 -1.77 -9.86 3.45
C ASP A 88 -2.16 -8.75 4.45
N ILE A 89 -2.45 -9.16 5.69
CA ILE A 89 -2.81 -8.22 6.78
C ILE A 89 -1.59 -7.38 7.20
N LEU A 90 -0.39 -7.91 7.02
CA LEU A 90 0.85 -7.22 7.35
C LEU A 90 1.48 -6.59 6.10
N PRO A 91 2.27 -5.52 6.27
CA PRO A 91 2.95 -4.88 5.15
C PRO A 91 3.85 -5.85 4.39
N VAL A 92 3.46 -6.14 3.15
CA VAL A 92 4.25 -6.91 2.20
C VAL A 92 4.95 -5.95 1.23
N PRO A 93 6.24 -6.14 0.96
CA PRO A 93 6.97 -5.30 0.02
C PRO A 93 6.49 -5.58 -1.41
N VAL A 94 5.86 -4.59 -2.04
CA VAL A 94 5.36 -4.66 -3.43
C VAL A 94 6.03 -3.59 -4.26
N LYS A 95 6.74 -3.97 -5.32
CA LYS A 95 7.41 -2.99 -6.18
C LYS A 95 6.41 -2.37 -7.15
N ILE A 96 6.31 -1.04 -7.14
CA ILE A 96 5.54 -0.26 -8.12
C ILE A 96 6.50 0.25 -9.19
N TYR A 97 6.13 0.05 -10.45
CA TYR A 97 6.90 0.48 -11.61
C TYR A 97 6.09 1.50 -12.42
N GLU A 98 6.78 2.46 -13.01
CA GLU A 98 6.23 3.43 -13.96
C GLU A 98 6.84 3.13 -15.33
N GLU A 99 6.02 3.17 -16.38
CA GLU A 99 6.48 3.05 -17.77
C GLU A 99 7.13 4.38 -18.20
N LEU A 100 8.28 4.33 -18.88
CA LEU A 100 9.07 5.50 -19.29
C LEU A 100 8.70 6.02 -20.69
#